data_AF-A0AA37LDV4-F1
#
_entry.id   AF-A0AA37LDV4-F1
#
_cell.length_a   1.000
_cell.length_b   1.000
_cell.length_c   1.000
_cell.angle_alpha   90.00
_cell.angle_beta   90.00
_cell.angle_gamma   90.00
#
_symmetry.space_group_name_H-M   'P 1'
#
loop_
_entity.id
_entity.type
_entity.pdbx_description
1 polymer ?
#
loop_
_entity_poly.entity_id
_entity_poly.type
_entity_poly.pdbx_seq_one_letter_code
_entity_poly.pdbx_strand_id
1 'polypeptide(L)'
;MQMTYPDIVRQLYDLEQLAEPPSQGERGGCMSSYDRRSRYDPKEDKYIDWDANDDGNGIIREEGQWVVAFEQYGPGVIWRTWSAMPDVGRIQIFIDDEHNGKPAIDMPFRDFFDRFQNMPHNFPSIAPTLSRGRNSFIPIPYNKYAKIRFGPGWGAYYHFTYTSFPKHTKLPYFDGTFDREACLALAAADRELSRRGWSALPRSKGDTLETFTITIPPGKTHNVRELKGNRAITGLRIVPLDLPQDPEHTAQVLRELVFQITWDHDKSPSVWAPLGDFFGSVPGIQTYRSLPQGSTDGGGFYSHWFMPFSDRAVLKVNNDGSKEQKLLFTICHRPLEKSAKEMLRFHAKWHRDAFLEKPIKEGREIDWPLLMLDNGPGRFCGVQMHIWNHWKDPKVPANDWWYGVGGEKSIDWWWGEGDEKFFVDGEKFPSTFGTGSEDYVGYAWAAEPPFPMFESAYACQPFIELDANGHTSVCRFHVCDNVPFHKSFEAYIEKYKPNDWGHGNKCLYDVVAYWYQRAGGYDAYERVPIKERYLEQKSHADEGVENAGEEL
;
A
#
# COMPACT_ATOMS: atom_id res chain seq x y z
N MET A 1 -12.95 -0.26 25.83
CA MET A 1 -11.49 -0.45 25.79
C MET A 1 -10.83 0.82 26.31
N GLN A 2 -9.74 0.75 27.08
CA GLN A 2 -8.95 1.92 27.49
C GLN A 2 -7.54 1.73 26.95
N MET A 3 -7.00 2.74 26.25
CA MET A 3 -5.65 2.72 25.70
C MET A 3 -4.82 3.86 26.30
N THR A 4 -3.54 3.60 26.52
CA THR A 4 -2.54 4.62 26.81
C THR A 4 -1.88 5.12 25.52
N TYR A 5 -1.13 6.22 25.57
CA TYR A 5 -0.40 6.68 24.38
C TYR A 5 0.66 5.66 23.90
N PRO A 6 1.43 4.99 24.77
CA PRO A 6 2.27 3.86 24.37
C PRO A 6 1.51 2.71 23.67
N ASP A 7 0.28 2.39 24.10
CA ASP A 7 -0.53 1.37 23.43
C ASP A 7 -0.90 1.77 21.99
N ILE A 8 -1.16 3.06 21.75
CA ILE A 8 -1.44 3.61 20.42
C ILE A 8 -0.18 3.58 19.56
N VAL A 9 0.96 4.03 20.11
CA VAL A 9 2.25 4.03 19.40
C VAL A 9 2.71 2.61 19.03
N ARG A 10 2.39 1.61 19.86
CA ARG A 10 2.68 0.20 19.53
C ARG A 10 2.02 -0.25 18.22
N GLN A 11 0.82 0.26 17.91
CA GLN A 11 0.08 -0.13 16.70
C GLN A 11 0.78 0.29 15.40
N LEU A 12 1.77 1.19 15.48
CA LEU A 12 2.62 1.54 14.34
C LEU A 12 3.33 0.29 13.76
N TYR A 13 3.76 -0.64 14.60
CA TYR A 13 4.56 -1.80 14.18
C TYR A 13 3.96 -3.16 14.58
N ASP A 14 2.73 -3.19 15.10
CA ASP A 14 2.08 -4.42 15.56
C ASP A 14 1.33 -5.13 14.42
N LEU A 15 2.03 -6.03 13.72
CA LEU A 15 1.42 -6.84 12.65
C LEU A 15 0.45 -7.90 13.19
N GLU A 16 0.52 -8.27 14.48
CA GLU A 16 -0.39 -9.28 15.05
C GLU A 16 -1.80 -8.72 15.20
N GLN A 17 -1.93 -7.43 15.52
CA GLN A 17 -3.21 -6.73 15.66
C GLN A 17 -4.05 -6.75 14.37
N LEU A 18 -3.42 -6.83 13.20
CA LEU A 18 -4.11 -6.90 11.91
C LEU A 18 -4.96 -8.17 11.75
N ALA A 19 -4.64 -9.22 12.51
CA ALA A 19 -5.42 -10.45 12.53
C ALA A 19 -6.60 -10.40 13.51
N GLU A 20 -6.78 -9.33 14.28
CA GLU A 20 -7.95 -9.17 15.16
C GLU A 20 -9.14 -8.62 14.36
N PRO A 21 -10.34 -9.21 14.48
CA PRO A 21 -11.54 -8.67 13.86
C PRO A 21 -11.80 -7.21 14.26
N PRO A 22 -12.33 -6.37 13.36
CA PRO A 22 -12.70 -5.02 13.73
C PRO A 22 -13.78 -5.02 14.80
N SER A 23 -13.61 -4.16 15.80
CA SER A 23 -14.62 -3.97 16.85
C SER A 23 -15.89 -3.39 16.26
N GLN A 24 -17.06 -3.76 16.79
CA GLN A 24 -18.33 -3.24 16.27
C GLN A 24 -18.38 -1.69 16.31
N GLY A 25 -18.47 -1.07 15.13
CA GLY A 25 -18.46 0.39 14.98
C GLY A 25 -17.08 1.00 14.77
N GLU A 26 -16.01 0.20 14.73
CA GLU A 26 -14.70 0.61 14.24
C GLU A 26 -14.77 0.87 12.73
N ARG A 27 -14.23 2.01 12.29
CA ARG A 27 -14.20 2.47 10.88
C ARG A 27 -12.86 3.14 10.60
N GLY A 28 -12.39 3.07 9.36
CA GLY A 28 -11.24 3.83 8.88
C GLY A 28 -11.62 4.76 7.73
N GLY A 29 -10.74 5.71 7.40
CA GLY A 29 -10.91 6.59 6.25
C GLY A 29 -9.74 7.54 6.05
N CYS A 30 -9.85 8.40 5.03
CA CYS A 30 -8.91 9.47 4.73
C CYS A 30 -9.68 10.75 4.40
N MET A 31 -9.29 11.87 5.04
CA MET A 31 -9.69 13.20 4.60
C MET A 31 -8.55 13.82 3.82
N SER A 32 -8.80 14.19 2.57
CA SER A 32 -7.79 14.72 1.67
C SER A 32 -8.22 16.02 0.99
N SER A 33 -7.30 16.60 0.25
CA SER A 33 -7.54 17.74 -0.63
C SER A 33 -8.09 17.37 -2.02
N TYR A 34 -8.79 16.25 -2.16
CA TYR A 34 -9.36 15.84 -3.45
C TYR A 34 -10.29 16.89 -4.06
N ASP A 35 -10.44 16.87 -5.39
CA ASP A 35 -11.31 17.76 -6.14
C ASP A 35 -12.79 17.55 -5.79
N ARG A 36 -13.38 18.55 -5.14
CA ARG A 36 -14.76 18.49 -4.64
C ARG A 36 -15.84 18.56 -5.73
N ARG A 37 -15.45 18.67 -7.01
CA ARG A 37 -16.37 18.44 -8.13
C ARG A 37 -16.82 16.99 -8.19
N SER A 38 -15.93 16.04 -7.88
CA SER A 38 -16.23 14.62 -7.74
C SER A 38 -17.24 14.38 -6.61
N ARG A 39 -18.47 14.04 -6.98
CA ARG A 39 -19.59 13.90 -6.04
C ARG A 39 -20.51 12.75 -6.40
N TYR A 40 -21.25 12.26 -5.41
CA TYR A 40 -22.35 11.32 -5.61
C TYR A 40 -23.69 12.03 -5.36
N ASP A 41 -24.61 11.95 -6.33
CA ASP A 41 -25.99 12.41 -6.19
C ASP A 41 -26.89 11.25 -5.76
N PRO A 42 -27.37 11.24 -4.50
CA PRO A 42 -28.23 10.17 -3.98
C PRO A 42 -29.65 10.19 -4.58
N LYS A 43 -30.08 11.26 -5.25
CA LYS A 43 -31.41 11.33 -5.87
C LYS A 43 -31.43 10.61 -7.21
N GLU A 44 -30.38 10.79 -7.99
CA GLU A 44 -30.23 10.21 -9.32
C GLU A 44 -29.47 8.88 -9.32
N ASP A 45 -28.88 8.48 -8.18
CA ASP A 45 -27.94 7.36 -8.01
C ASP A 45 -26.80 7.42 -9.03
N LYS A 46 -26.17 8.60 -9.13
CA LYS A 46 -25.12 8.90 -10.11
C LYS A 46 -23.92 9.56 -9.48
N TYR A 47 -22.75 9.19 -9.98
CA TYR A 47 -21.51 9.92 -9.77
C TYR A 47 -21.45 11.07 -10.78
N ILE A 48 -21.03 12.25 -10.32
CA ILE A 48 -20.96 13.47 -11.11
C ILE A 48 -19.54 13.99 -11.06
N ASP A 49 -19.00 14.34 -12.23
CA ASP A 49 -17.63 14.82 -12.42
C ASP A 49 -16.62 13.89 -11.71
N TRP A 50 -16.82 12.58 -11.81
CA TRP A 50 -16.10 11.57 -11.00
C TRP A 50 -14.61 11.48 -11.31
N ASP A 51 -14.21 12.04 -12.46
CA ASP A 51 -12.87 12.13 -13.01
C ASP A 51 -12.22 13.52 -12.79
N ALA A 52 -12.75 14.32 -11.86
CA ALA A 52 -12.19 15.63 -11.58
C ALA A 52 -10.83 15.50 -10.87
N ASN A 53 -9.81 16.18 -11.41
CA ASN A 53 -8.39 16.03 -11.04
C ASN A 53 -7.73 17.40 -10.71
N ASP A 54 -8.49 18.41 -10.27
CA ASP A 54 -7.93 19.69 -9.78
C ASP A 54 -7.68 19.60 -8.25
N ASP A 55 -6.91 18.59 -7.87
CA ASP A 55 -6.61 18.25 -6.48
C ASP A 55 -5.68 19.26 -5.82
N GLY A 56 -5.59 19.19 -4.50
CA GLY A 56 -4.65 19.99 -3.71
C GLY A 56 -5.31 21.16 -2.98
N ASN A 57 -6.50 21.59 -3.42
CA ASN A 57 -7.28 22.67 -2.81
C ASN A 57 -8.61 22.22 -2.19
N GLY A 58 -8.94 20.93 -2.25
CA GLY A 58 -10.16 20.39 -1.67
C GLY A 58 -10.26 20.65 -0.16
N ILE A 59 -11.38 21.20 0.30
CA ILE A 59 -11.62 21.53 1.71
C ILE A 59 -13.05 21.15 2.10
N ILE A 60 -13.29 20.98 3.40
CA ILE A 60 -14.64 20.76 3.94
C ILE A 60 -15.45 22.05 3.89
N ARG A 61 -14.85 23.17 4.32
CA ARG A 61 -15.46 24.51 4.33
C ARG A 61 -14.43 25.60 4.66
N GLU A 62 -14.80 26.85 4.43
CA GLU A 62 -14.09 28.03 4.92
C GLU A 62 -14.59 28.47 6.31
N GLU A 63 -13.68 28.96 7.14
CA GLU A 63 -13.94 29.61 8.43
C GLU A 63 -13.19 30.97 8.47
N GLY A 64 -13.72 31.97 7.77
CA GLY A 64 -13.04 33.26 7.57
C GLY A 64 -11.85 33.09 6.61
N GLN A 65 -10.64 33.40 7.07
CA GLN A 65 -9.40 33.19 6.28
C GLN A 65 -8.81 31.77 6.45
N TRP A 66 -9.47 30.91 7.23
CA TRP A 66 -9.05 29.54 7.47
C TRP A 66 -9.84 28.58 6.60
N VAL A 67 -9.23 27.46 6.25
CA VAL A 67 -9.91 26.36 5.56
C VAL A 67 -9.90 25.11 6.42
N VAL A 68 -11.05 24.47 6.58
CA VAL A 68 -11.18 23.24 7.37
C VAL A 68 -10.89 22.04 6.47
N ALA A 69 -9.90 21.23 6.87
CA ALA A 69 -9.37 20.12 6.09
C ALA A 69 -9.75 18.75 6.67
N PHE A 70 -10.00 18.69 7.98
CA PHE A 70 -10.39 17.47 8.66
C PHE A 70 -11.41 17.81 9.74
N GLU A 71 -12.44 16.98 9.89
CA GLU A 71 -13.37 17.05 11.02
C GLU A 71 -13.96 15.67 11.30
N GLN A 72 -13.81 15.19 12.54
CA GLN A 72 -14.35 13.90 12.99
C GLN A 72 -14.89 13.97 14.41
N TYR A 73 -15.86 13.10 14.71
CA TYR A 73 -16.53 13.01 16.01
C TYR A 73 -16.40 11.61 16.62
N GLY A 74 -16.43 11.57 17.94
CA GLY A 74 -16.25 10.36 18.75
C GLY A 74 -14.78 9.99 18.94
N PRO A 75 -14.49 8.87 19.63
CA PRO A 75 -13.13 8.45 19.87
C PRO A 75 -12.44 8.04 18.57
N GLY A 76 -11.24 8.55 18.31
CA GLY A 76 -10.48 8.22 17.12
C GLY A 76 -9.00 8.56 17.24
N VAL A 77 -8.23 8.10 16.25
CA VAL A 77 -6.81 8.41 16.10
C VAL A 77 -6.56 8.83 14.66
N ILE A 78 -5.86 9.96 14.46
CA ILE A 78 -5.27 10.32 13.18
C ILE A 78 -3.91 9.64 13.12
N TRP A 79 -3.70 8.80 12.11
CA TRP A 79 -2.52 7.93 12.00
C TRP A 79 -1.45 8.50 11.12
N ARG A 80 -1.81 8.92 9.89
CA ARG A 80 -0.90 9.55 8.94
C ARG A 80 -1.39 10.94 8.61
N THR A 81 -0.46 11.89 8.66
CA THR A 81 -0.55 13.15 7.94
C THR A 81 0.45 13.13 6.79
N TRP A 82 0.03 13.50 5.60
CA TRP A 82 0.91 13.66 4.44
C TRP A 82 0.64 14.98 3.72
N SER A 83 1.66 15.56 3.09
CA SER A 83 1.54 16.70 2.18
C SER A 83 2.67 16.72 1.16
N ALA A 84 2.34 17.09 -0.08
CA ALA A 84 3.32 17.31 -1.15
C ALA A 84 4.07 18.65 -1.00
N MET A 85 3.41 19.69 -0.49
CA MET A 85 3.95 21.03 -0.43
C MET A 85 3.45 21.79 0.82
N PRO A 86 3.80 21.36 2.04
CA PRO A 86 3.46 22.12 3.23
C PRO A 86 4.36 23.36 3.35
N ASP A 87 3.78 24.51 3.70
CA ASP A 87 4.46 25.80 3.69
C ASP A 87 4.29 26.56 5.03
N VAL A 88 4.61 27.86 5.04
CA VAL A 88 4.70 28.72 6.24
C VAL A 88 3.36 29.06 6.88
N GLY A 89 2.24 28.89 6.15
CA GLY A 89 0.90 29.03 6.69
C GLY A 89 0.64 28.01 7.79
N ARG A 90 -0.27 28.34 8.71
CA ARG A 90 -0.42 27.60 9.96
C ARG A 90 -1.33 26.39 9.80
N ILE A 91 -0.97 25.28 10.46
CA ILE A 91 -1.90 24.20 10.80
C ILE A 91 -2.39 24.41 12.23
N GLN A 92 -3.70 24.29 12.44
CA GLN A 92 -4.33 24.26 13.74
C GLN A 92 -5.10 22.96 13.94
N ILE A 93 -4.78 22.23 15.01
CA ILE A 93 -5.46 20.98 15.38
C ILE A 93 -6.20 21.21 16.70
N PHE A 94 -7.52 21.14 16.66
CA PHE A 94 -8.42 21.23 17.80
C PHE A 94 -8.79 19.81 18.22
N ILE A 95 -8.58 19.48 19.49
CA ILE A 95 -8.78 18.14 20.04
C ILE A 95 -9.61 18.25 21.30
N ASP A 96 -10.83 17.74 21.24
CA ASP A 96 -11.81 17.79 22.32
C ASP A 96 -12.14 19.25 22.76
N ASP A 97 -13.35 19.52 23.26
CA ASP A 97 -13.77 20.89 23.66
C ASP A 97 -13.02 21.44 24.90
N GLU A 98 -12.04 20.68 25.40
CA GLU A 98 -11.42 20.85 26.72
C GLU A 98 -10.32 21.94 26.73
N HIS A 99 -9.91 22.45 25.57
CA HIS A 99 -8.92 23.53 25.43
C HIS A 99 -9.51 24.95 25.46
N ASN A 100 -10.75 25.13 25.95
CA ASN A 100 -11.45 26.43 25.92
C ASN A 100 -11.47 27.06 24.52
N GLY A 101 -11.65 26.24 23.48
CA GLY A 101 -11.65 26.68 22.08
C GLY A 101 -10.28 27.02 21.50
N LYS A 102 -9.17 26.72 22.19
CA LYS A 102 -7.81 26.84 21.65
C LYS A 102 -7.38 25.55 20.93
N PRO A 103 -6.53 25.63 19.89
CA PRO A 103 -5.94 24.45 19.28
C PRO A 103 -4.91 23.80 20.21
N ALA A 104 -4.86 22.47 20.20
CA ALA A 104 -3.82 21.66 20.84
C ALA A 104 -2.47 21.80 20.12
N ILE A 105 -2.50 21.89 18.78
CA ILE A 105 -1.32 22.15 17.94
C ILE A 105 -1.58 23.40 17.11
N ASP A 106 -0.65 24.35 17.12
CA ASP A 106 -0.73 25.59 16.34
C ASP A 106 0.66 26.07 15.91
N MET A 107 1.03 25.77 14.67
CA MET A 107 2.38 25.99 14.15
C MET A 107 2.37 26.14 12.62
N PRO A 108 3.47 26.60 11.98
CA PRO A 108 3.61 26.50 10.52
C PRO A 108 3.40 25.05 10.06
N PHE A 109 2.70 24.83 8.95
CA PHE A 109 2.40 23.49 8.48
C PHE A 109 3.66 22.75 8.06
N ARG A 110 4.64 23.45 7.48
CA ARG A 110 5.97 22.88 7.23
C ARG A 110 6.65 22.37 8.52
N ASP A 111 6.56 23.13 9.61
CA ASP A 111 7.18 22.78 10.90
C ASP A 111 6.50 21.57 11.56
N PHE A 112 5.25 21.24 11.21
CA PHE A 112 4.57 20.03 11.69
C PHE A 112 5.31 18.74 11.31
N PHE A 113 6.00 18.76 10.16
CA PHE A 113 6.82 17.65 9.70
C PHE A 113 8.26 17.76 10.20
N ASP A 114 8.81 18.98 10.30
CA ASP A 114 10.23 19.20 10.57
C ASP A 114 10.56 19.30 12.07
N ARG A 115 9.56 19.46 12.95
CA ARG A 115 9.77 19.75 14.38
C ARG A 115 8.97 18.83 15.29
N PHE A 116 9.57 18.54 16.44
CA PHE A 116 8.95 17.83 17.55
C PHE A 116 9.29 18.56 18.86
N GLN A 117 8.27 19.01 19.59
CA GLN A 117 8.42 19.80 20.82
C GLN A 117 9.43 20.96 20.72
N ASN A 118 9.28 21.79 19.68
CA ASN A 118 10.14 22.95 19.37
C ASN A 118 11.59 22.64 18.97
N MET A 119 12.00 21.37 18.93
CA MET A 119 13.28 20.93 18.39
C MET A 119 13.08 20.37 16.98
N PRO A 120 14.12 20.33 16.12
CA PRO A 120 14.07 19.50 14.92
C PRO A 120 13.66 18.07 15.28
N HIS A 121 12.71 17.47 14.55
CA HIS A 121 12.30 16.10 14.81
C HIS A 121 13.46 15.12 14.51
N ASN A 122 13.51 14.01 15.22
CA ASN A 122 14.56 13.00 15.06
C ASN A 122 13.95 11.59 14.95
N PHE A 123 12.85 11.49 14.19
CA PHE A 123 12.10 10.26 13.95
C PHE A 123 12.03 9.94 12.45
N PRO A 124 13.16 9.58 11.81
CA PRO A 124 13.22 9.40 10.35
C PRO A 124 12.37 8.23 9.83
N SER A 125 12.01 7.26 10.67
CA SER A 125 11.17 6.12 10.27
C SER A 125 9.67 6.38 10.50
N ILE A 126 9.32 7.22 11.47
CA ILE A 126 7.92 7.64 11.75
C ILE A 126 7.52 8.84 10.88
N ALA A 127 8.45 9.74 10.57
CA ALA A 127 8.17 10.93 9.76
C ALA A 127 9.14 11.07 8.57
N PRO A 128 9.13 10.11 7.62
CA PRO A 128 10.03 10.16 6.47
C PRO A 128 9.57 11.21 5.43
N THR A 129 10.54 11.78 4.72
CA THR A 129 10.29 12.43 3.43
C THR A 129 10.65 11.46 2.31
N LEU A 130 9.68 11.08 1.48
CA LEU A 130 9.82 10.10 0.41
C LEU A 130 9.65 10.82 -0.92
N SER A 131 10.76 11.03 -1.65
CA SER A 131 10.76 11.82 -2.91
C SER A 131 9.84 13.04 -2.85
N ARG A 132 10.21 14.03 -2.03
CA ARG A 132 9.48 15.27 -1.72
C ARG A 132 8.20 15.12 -0.89
N GLY A 133 7.51 13.97 -0.92
CA GLY A 133 6.32 13.72 -0.10
C GLY A 133 6.65 13.66 1.40
N ARG A 134 6.08 14.57 2.19
CA ARG A 134 6.32 14.64 3.64
C ARG A 134 5.28 13.82 4.38
N ASN A 135 5.72 12.85 5.16
CA ASN A 135 4.85 11.97 5.96
C ASN A 135 5.10 12.19 7.45
N SER A 136 4.05 12.06 8.26
CA SER A 136 4.14 11.94 9.72
C SER A 136 3.16 10.88 10.19
N PHE A 137 3.68 9.84 10.84
CA PHE A 137 2.92 8.77 11.48
C PHE A 137 2.88 8.93 13.02
N ILE A 138 3.07 10.15 13.54
CA ILE A 138 2.92 10.43 14.97
C ILE A 138 1.42 10.44 15.30
N PRO A 139 0.90 9.48 16.11
CA PRO A 139 -0.54 9.35 16.31
C PRO A 139 -1.14 10.52 17.08
N ILE A 140 -2.30 11.02 16.64
CA ILE A 140 -3.05 12.08 17.32
C ILE A 140 -4.41 11.52 17.79
N PRO A 141 -4.53 11.13 19.07
CA PRO A 141 -5.79 10.63 19.62
C PRO A 141 -6.76 11.76 20.01
N TYR A 142 -8.06 11.48 19.93
CA TYR A 142 -9.15 12.35 20.38
C TYR A 142 -10.30 11.51 20.92
N ASN A 143 -11.01 11.95 21.96
CA ASN A 143 -12.10 11.16 22.56
C ASN A 143 -13.50 11.56 22.08
N LYS A 144 -13.68 12.84 21.73
CA LYS A 144 -14.98 13.43 21.41
C LYS A 144 -14.97 14.08 20.04
N TYR A 145 -13.89 14.77 19.68
CA TYR A 145 -13.84 15.58 18.48
C TYR A 145 -12.40 15.91 18.07
N ALA A 146 -12.16 15.93 16.76
CA ALA A 146 -10.95 16.49 16.18
C ALA A 146 -11.28 17.34 14.96
N LYS A 147 -10.66 18.52 14.85
CA LYS A 147 -10.70 19.37 13.66
C LYS A 147 -9.32 19.88 13.30
N ILE A 148 -8.98 19.82 12.02
CA ILE A 148 -7.78 20.44 11.46
C ILE A 148 -8.20 21.54 10.50
N ARG A 149 -7.59 22.71 10.65
CA ARG A 149 -7.73 23.81 9.70
C ARG A 149 -6.39 24.43 9.35
N PHE A 150 -6.32 25.00 8.17
CA PHE A 150 -5.15 25.66 7.62
C PHE A 150 -5.38 27.16 7.45
N GLY A 151 -4.35 27.95 7.75
CA GLY A 151 -4.35 29.39 7.55
C GLY A 151 -3.83 29.76 6.15
N PRO A 152 -3.87 31.05 5.77
CA PRO A 152 -3.34 31.52 4.49
C PRO A 152 -1.87 31.11 4.30
N GLY A 153 -1.52 30.69 3.08
CA GLY A 153 -0.16 30.26 2.73
C GLY A 153 0.24 28.89 3.29
N TRP A 154 -0.72 28.01 3.61
CA TRP A 154 -0.43 26.67 4.14
C TRP A 154 0.26 25.75 3.14
N GLY A 155 0.10 26.01 1.84
CA GLY A 155 0.67 25.20 0.78
C GLY A 155 -0.40 24.49 -0.05
N ALA A 156 -0.09 23.27 -0.49
CA ALA A 156 -0.99 22.45 -1.30
C ALA A 156 -0.85 20.96 -0.95
N TYR A 157 -1.93 20.22 -1.21
CA TYR A 157 -2.08 18.79 -1.00
C TYR A 157 -1.99 18.36 0.46
N TYR A 158 -3.01 17.65 0.95
CA TYR A 158 -2.95 17.01 2.26
C TYR A 158 -3.74 15.72 2.28
N HIS A 159 -3.25 14.74 3.07
CA HIS A 159 -3.99 13.54 3.45
C HIS A 159 -3.96 13.39 4.98
N PHE A 160 -5.10 13.03 5.57
CA PHE A 160 -5.24 12.67 6.98
C PHE A 160 -5.95 11.32 7.10
N THR A 161 -5.19 10.24 7.33
CA THR A 161 -5.80 8.93 7.59
C THR A 161 -6.19 8.81 9.05
N TYR A 162 -7.32 8.14 9.32
CA TYR A 162 -7.84 8.02 10.67
C TYR A 162 -8.56 6.69 10.90
N THR A 163 -8.67 6.31 12.17
CA THR A 163 -9.61 5.29 12.65
C THR A 163 -10.55 5.91 13.66
N SER A 164 -11.85 5.68 13.48
CA SER A 164 -12.89 5.94 14.47
C SER A 164 -13.19 4.66 15.24
N PHE A 165 -13.24 4.74 16.56
CA PHE A 165 -13.47 3.62 17.46
C PHE A 165 -14.90 3.61 18.02
N PRO A 166 -15.36 2.48 18.60
CA PRO A 166 -16.64 2.43 19.30
C PRO A 166 -16.74 3.51 20.39
N LYS A 167 -17.93 4.08 20.60
CA LYS A 167 -18.18 5.20 21.54
C LYS A 167 -17.69 4.97 22.99
N HIS A 168 -17.51 3.72 23.39
CA HIS A 168 -17.08 3.33 24.74
C HIS A 168 -15.55 3.16 24.85
N THR A 169 -14.81 3.39 23.77
CA THR A 169 -13.34 3.43 23.76
C THR A 169 -12.87 4.72 24.43
N LYS A 170 -11.90 4.59 25.32
CA LYS A 170 -11.24 5.70 26.02
C LYS A 170 -9.80 5.78 25.56
N LEU A 171 -9.46 6.87 24.90
CA LEU A 171 -8.11 7.19 24.41
C LEU A 171 -7.44 8.15 25.40
N PRO A 172 -6.09 8.24 25.41
CA PRO A 172 -5.40 9.20 26.25
C PRO A 172 -5.79 10.63 25.87
N TYR A 173 -5.80 11.52 26.86
CA TYR A 173 -5.92 12.95 26.61
C TYR A 173 -4.72 13.45 25.77
N PHE A 174 -4.97 14.40 24.89
CA PHE A 174 -3.95 14.96 24.00
C PHE A 174 -4.08 16.48 23.90
N ASP A 175 -3.00 17.18 24.24
CA ASP A 175 -2.89 18.64 24.22
C ASP A 175 -1.78 19.15 23.31
N GLY A 176 -1.28 18.30 22.41
CA GLY A 176 -0.14 18.63 21.55
C GLY A 176 1.22 18.48 22.22
N THR A 177 1.27 18.10 23.50
CA THR A 177 2.51 17.78 24.21
C THR A 177 2.67 16.27 24.37
N PHE A 178 3.93 15.85 24.55
CA PHE A 178 4.30 14.44 24.77
C PHE A 178 5.11 14.36 26.05
N ASP A 179 4.63 13.60 27.03
CA ASP A 179 5.38 13.36 28.25
C ASP A 179 6.58 12.42 27.99
N ARG A 180 7.31 12.11 29.06
CA ARG A 180 8.46 11.21 28.99
C ARG A 180 8.10 9.82 28.42
N GLU A 181 6.98 9.25 28.81
CA GLU A 181 6.57 7.90 28.37
C GLU A 181 6.19 7.90 26.90
N ALA A 182 5.45 8.92 26.45
CA ALA A 182 5.12 9.11 25.04
C ALA A 182 6.38 9.28 24.17
N CYS A 183 7.33 10.11 24.59
CA CYS A 183 8.61 10.30 23.89
C CYS A 183 9.43 8.99 23.81
N LEU A 184 9.48 8.20 24.89
CA LEU A 184 10.16 6.90 24.88
C LEU A 184 9.46 5.89 23.97
N ALA A 185 8.13 5.86 23.97
CA ALA A 185 7.36 5.00 23.08
C ALA A 185 7.61 5.34 21.61
N LEU A 186 7.60 6.63 21.24
CA LEU A 186 7.89 7.08 19.88
C LEU A 186 9.32 6.73 19.46
N ALA A 187 10.31 6.94 20.34
CA ALA A 187 11.70 6.56 20.06
C ALA A 187 11.88 5.04 19.89
N ALA A 188 11.13 4.23 20.66
CA ALA A 188 11.12 2.78 20.50
C ALA A 188 10.47 2.37 19.17
N ALA A 189 9.32 2.95 18.82
CA ALA A 189 8.65 2.69 17.55
C ALA A 189 9.51 3.07 16.35
N ASP A 190 10.17 4.24 16.36
CA ASP A 190 11.07 4.65 15.28
C ASP A 190 12.22 3.65 15.08
N ARG A 191 12.77 3.14 16.18
CA ARG A 191 13.80 2.10 16.13
C ARG A 191 13.26 0.78 15.57
N GLU A 192 12.10 0.32 15.99
CA GLU A 192 11.51 -0.91 15.43
C GLU A 192 11.20 -0.75 13.95
N LEU A 193 10.64 0.39 13.53
CA LEU A 193 10.37 0.68 12.11
C LEU A 193 11.65 0.85 11.27
N SER A 194 12.77 1.21 11.89
CA SER A 194 14.08 1.21 11.21
C SER A 194 14.61 -0.21 10.97
N ARG A 195 14.23 -1.18 11.80
CA ARG A 195 14.67 -2.57 11.74
C ARG A 195 13.84 -3.33 10.71
N ARG A 196 14.24 -3.21 9.45
CA ARG A 196 13.60 -3.87 8.30
C ARG A 196 14.56 -4.89 7.68
N GLY A 197 14.02 -5.91 7.02
CA GLY A 197 14.80 -7.04 6.50
C GLY A 197 14.57 -8.34 7.28
N TRP A 198 15.09 -9.46 6.75
CA TRP A 198 14.96 -10.77 7.39
C TRP A 198 15.64 -10.87 8.76
N SER A 199 16.84 -10.30 8.88
CA SER A 199 17.63 -10.32 10.12
C SER A 199 17.00 -9.52 11.26
N ALA A 200 16.03 -8.66 10.94
CA ALA A 200 15.33 -7.82 11.91
C ALA A 200 14.22 -8.55 12.68
N LEU A 201 13.83 -9.77 12.30
CA LEU A 201 12.76 -10.52 12.97
C LEU A 201 13.02 -10.64 14.48
N PRO A 202 12.24 -9.97 15.34
CA PRO A 202 12.28 -10.23 16.76
C PRO A 202 11.69 -11.62 16.98
N ARG A 203 12.54 -12.59 17.25
CA ARG A 203 12.10 -13.96 17.57
C ARG A 203 11.36 -13.93 18.89
N SER A 204 10.07 -14.24 18.82
CA SER A 204 9.22 -14.38 19.98
C SER A 204 9.55 -15.66 20.73
N LYS A 205 9.30 -15.66 22.05
CA LYS A 205 9.38 -16.89 22.84
C LYS A 205 8.40 -17.92 22.27
N GLY A 206 8.89 -19.11 21.91
CA GLY A 206 8.09 -20.18 21.33
C GLY A 206 8.13 -20.26 19.79
N ASP A 207 8.83 -19.34 19.12
CA ASP A 207 9.11 -19.47 17.69
C ASP A 207 9.97 -20.71 17.42
N THR A 208 9.54 -21.48 16.42
CA THR A 208 10.28 -22.58 15.83
C THR A 208 10.69 -22.18 14.42
N LEU A 209 11.94 -22.44 14.06
CA LEU A 209 12.49 -22.15 12.74
C LEU A 209 12.77 -23.47 12.00
N GLU A 210 12.19 -23.62 10.82
CA GLU A 210 12.47 -24.74 9.93
C GLU A 210 13.09 -24.22 8.63
N THR A 211 14.25 -24.73 8.23
CA THR A 211 14.93 -24.38 6.98
C THR A 211 15.16 -25.64 6.15
N PHE A 212 14.75 -25.61 4.88
CA PHE A 212 14.89 -26.72 3.96
C PHE A 212 14.80 -26.25 2.51
N THR A 213 15.39 -27.02 1.61
CA THR A 213 15.33 -26.77 0.16
C THR A 213 14.27 -27.67 -0.47
N ILE A 214 13.50 -27.11 -1.39
CA ILE A 214 12.60 -27.87 -2.26
C ILE A 214 13.03 -27.76 -3.71
N THR A 215 12.67 -28.78 -4.48
CA THR A 215 12.82 -28.82 -5.93
C THR A 215 11.45 -28.99 -6.57
N ILE A 216 11.15 -28.16 -7.57
CA ILE A 216 9.83 -28.09 -8.21
C ILE A 216 10.00 -28.32 -9.71
N PRO A 217 9.66 -29.53 -10.21
CA PRO A 217 9.73 -29.80 -11.64
C PRO A 217 8.80 -28.90 -12.48
N PRO A 218 9.08 -28.74 -13.78
CA PRO A 218 8.22 -27.98 -14.71
C PRO A 218 6.76 -28.46 -14.69
N GLY A 219 5.82 -27.51 -14.70
CA GLY A 219 4.37 -27.79 -14.73
C GLY A 219 3.84 -28.55 -13.50
N LYS A 220 4.57 -28.57 -12.38
CA LYS A 220 4.17 -29.26 -11.15
C LYS A 220 3.92 -28.30 -10.00
N THR A 221 3.00 -28.70 -9.14
CA THR A 221 2.81 -28.11 -7.81
C THR A 221 3.54 -28.95 -6.77
N HIS A 222 4.35 -28.31 -5.93
CA HIS A 222 5.01 -28.90 -4.77
C HIS A 222 4.28 -28.51 -3.48
N ASN A 223 4.01 -29.48 -2.61
CA ASN A 223 3.51 -29.22 -1.25
C ASN A 223 4.70 -28.89 -0.35
N VAL A 224 4.95 -27.61 -0.10
CA VAL A 224 6.13 -27.13 0.64
C VAL A 224 6.08 -27.58 2.09
N ARG A 225 4.97 -27.31 2.76
CA ARG A 225 4.77 -27.67 4.18
C ARG A 225 3.29 -27.72 4.51
N GLU A 226 2.93 -28.65 5.40
CA GLU A 226 1.66 -28.63 6.11
C GLU A 226 1.97 -28.46 7.60
N LEU A 227 1.58 -27.32 8.16
CA LEU A 227 1.66 -27.06 9.60
C LEU A 227 0.31 -27.40 10.21
N LYS A 228 0.31 -28.06 11.38
CA LYS A 228 -0.91 -28.52 12.07
C LYS A 228 -1.05 -27.90 13.46
N GLY A 229 -2.29 -27.83 13.93
CA GLY A 229 -2.70 -27.27 15.21
C GLY A 229 -2.92 -25.76 15.17
N ASN A 230 -3.21 -25.22 16.37
CA ASN A 230 -3.46 -23.80 16.58
C ASN A 230 -2.16 -23.00 16.67
N ARG A 231 -1.78 -22.33 15.58
CA ARG A 231 -0.45 -21.70 15.43
C ARG A 231 -0.54 -20.42 14.60
N ALA A 232 0.57 -19.69 14.52
CA ALA A 232 0.77 -18.66 13.52
C ALA A 232 2.13 -18.82 12.84
N ILE A 233 2.16 -18.54 11.53
CA ILE A 233 3.41 -18.23 10.83
C ILE A 233 3.75 -16.78 11.17
N THR A 234 4.93 -16.56 11.72
CA THR A 234 5.42 -15.25 12.19
C THR A 234 6.55 -14.71 11.32
N GLY A 235 7.07 -15.53 10.41
CA GLY A 235 8.07 -15.12 9.43
C GLY A 235 8.22 -16.16 8.34
N LEU A 236 8.47 -15.71 7.12
CA LEU A 236 8.73 -16.54 5.95
C LEU A 236 9.91 -15.95 5.20
N ARG A 237 10.89 -16.77 4.84
CA ARG A 237 11.94 -16.42 3.88
C ARG A 237 11.99 -17.43 2.75
N ILE A 238 12.09 -16.93 1.52
CA ILE A 238 12.22 -17.75 0.32
C ILE A 238 13.41 -17.23 -0.49
N VAL A 239 14.36 -18.10 -0.80
CA VAL A 239 15.53 -17.76 -1.62
C VAL A 239 15.52 -18.67 -2.86
N PRO A 240 15.29 -18.13 -4.07
CA PRO A 240 15.54 -18.85 -5.31
C PRO A 240 17.03 -19.17 -5.46
N LEU A 241 17.37 -20.42 -5.79
CA LEU A 241 18.77 -20.87 -5.85
C LEU A 241 19.33 -20.96 -7.27
N ASP A 242 18.46 -21.13 -8.27
CA ASP A 242 18.85 -21.46 -9.65
C ASP A 242 18.23 -20.47 -10.67
N LEU A 243 18.24 -19.17 -10.36
CA LEU A 243 17.71 -18.14 -11.28
C LEU A 243 18.66 -17.88 -12.47
N PRO A 244 18.10 -17.51 -13.64
CA PRO A 244 18.89 -17.01 -14.76
C PRO A 244 19.73 -15.79 -14.38
N GLN A 245 20.82 -15.54 -15.12
CA GLN A 245 21.59 -14.30 -14.96
C GLN A 245 20.95 -13.11 -15.69
N ASP A 246 20.15 -13.40 -16.72
CA ASP A 246 19.44 -12.38 -17.47
C ASP A 246 18.25 -11.83 -16.66
N PRO A 247 18.15 -10.50 -16.44
CA PRO A 247 17.10 -9.90 -15.63
C PRO A 247 15.67 -10.14 -16.18
N GLU A 248 15.49 -10.11 -17.49
CA GLU A 248 14.18 -10.31 -18.11
C GLU A 248 13.69 -11.75 -17.91
N HIS A 249 14.54 -12.74 -18.19
CA HIS A 249 14.24 -14.13 -17.89
C HIS A 249 14.05 -14.38 -16.39
N THR A 250 14.78 -13.67 -15.53
CA THR A 250 14.57 -13.75 -14.07
C THR A 250 13.18 -13.27 -13.69
N ALA A 251 12.73 -12.13 -14.23
CA ALA A 251 11.38 -11.62 -14.02
C ALA A 251 10.31 -12.62 -14.49
N GLN A 252 10.53 -13.25 -15.66
CA GLN A 252 9.64 -14.29 -16.17
C GLN A 252 9.57 -15.49 -15.23
N VAL A 253 10.71 -16.05 -14.80
CA VAL A 253 10.76 -17.21 -13.88
C VAL A 253 10.06 -16.91 -12.55
N LEU A 254 10.21 -15.70 -12.00
CA LEU A 254 9.51 -15.35 -10.76
C LEU A 254 7.99 -15.23 -10.93
N ARG A 255 7.49 -14.91 -12.14
CA ARG A 255 6.05 -14.93 -12.47
C ARG A 255 5.50 -16.32 -12.80
N GLU A 256 6.38 -17.25 -13.19
CA GLU A 256 6.08 -18.68 -13.39
C GLU A 256 5.89 -19.43 -12.07
N LEU A 257 6.62 -19.00 -11.03
CA LEU A 257 6.52 -19.56 -9.69
C LEU A 257 5.37 -18.91 -8.94
N VAL A 258 4.32 -19.66 -8.60
CA VAL A 258 3.16 -19.15 -7.86
C VAL A 258 3.16 -19.68 -6.44
N PHE A 259 3.24 -18.77 -5.47
CA PHE A 259 3.16 -19.09 -4.05
C PHE A 259 1.70 -19.14 -3.60
N GLN A 260 1.37 -20.17 -2.82
CA GLN A 260 0.00 -20.42 -2.35
C GLN A 260 -0.02 -20.81 -0.88
N ILE A 261 -1.00 -20.28 -0.15
CA ILE A 261 -1.33 -20.76 1.19
C ILE A 261 -2.83 -20.98 1.32
N THR A 262 -3.20 -22.11 1.92
CA THR A 262 -4.59 -22.43 2.29
C THR A 262 -4.67 -22.61 3.80
N TRP A 263 -5.61 -21.92 4.44
CA TRP A 263 -5.83 -21.98 5.87
C TRP A 263 -6.94 -22.97 6.22
N ASP A 264 -6.76 -23.66 7.35
CA ASP A 264 -7.75 -24.55 7.95
C ASP A 264 -8.38 -25.51 6.92
N HIS A 265 -9.65 -25.30 6.58
CA HIS A 265 -10.39 -26.09 5.61
C HIS A 265 -10.94 -25.24 4.46
N ASP A 266 -10.34 -24.08 4.20
CA ASP A 266 -10.72 -23.22 3.08
C ASP A 266 -10.62 -24.00 1.76
N LYS A 267 -11.58 -23.77 0.87
CA LYS A 267 -11.73 -24.52 -0.39
C LYS A 267 -10.77 -24.02 -1.47
N SER A 268 -10.33 -22.78 -1.35
CA SER A 268 -9.42 -22.09 -2.26
C SER A 268 -8.26 -21.49 -1.46
N PRO A 269 -7.11 -21.26 -2.11
CA PRO A 269 -6.00 -20.60 -1.45
C PRO A 269 -6.33 -19.12 -1.16
N SER A 270 -6.20 -18.74 0.10
CA SER A 270 -6.32 -17.35 0.60
C SER A 270 -5.14 -16.49 0.17
N VAL A 271 -3.96 -17.10 0.01
CA VAL A 271 -2.79 -16.47 -0.62
C VAL A 271 -2.59 -17.12 -1.98
N TRP A 272 -2.61 -16.32 -3.04
CA TRP A 272 -2.26 -16.74 -4.40
C TRP A 272 -1.62 -15.56 -5.14
N ALA A 273 -0.33 -15.65 -5.40
CA ALA A 273 0.41 -14.64 -6.17
C ALA A 273 1.67 -15.24 -6.79
N PRO A 274 2.15 -14.72 -7.95
CA PRO A 274 3.50 -15.03 -8.40
C PRO A 274 4.53 -14.62 -7.36
N LEU A 275 5.66 -15.34 -7.32
CA LEU A 275 6.59 -15.32 -6.20
C LEU A 275 7.22 -13.94 -6.03
N GLY A 276 7.69 -13.32 -7.10
CA GLY A 276 8.26 -11.97 -7.06
C GLY A 276 7.23 -10.93 -6.61
N ASP A 277 6.06 -10.94 -7.24
CA ASP A 277 4.98 -9.99 -7.01
C ASP A 277 4.44 -10.09 -5.56
N PHE A 278 4.31 -11.29 -4.99
CA PHE A 278 3.91 -11.45 -3.57
C PHE A 278 4.79 -10.64 -2.61
N PHE A 279 6.10 -10.58 -2.87
CA PHE A 279 7.05 -9.83 -2.05
C PHE A 279 7.31 -8.41 -2.57
N GLY A 280 6.53 -7.94 -3.55
CA GLY A 280 6.70 -6.64 -4.19
C GLY A 280 8.05 -6.44 -4.89
N SER A 281 8.66 -7.54 -5.32
CA SER A 281 9.89 -7.57 -6.08
C SER A 281 9.57 -7.78 -7.54
N VAL A 282 9.38 -6.69 -8.28
CA VAL A 282 9.05 -6.70 -9.70
C VAL A 282 9.63 -5.45 -10.38
N PRO A 283 10.21 -5.58 -11.59
CA PRO A 283 10.47 -6.82 -12.33
C PRO A 283 11.64 -7.59 -11.72
N GLY A 284 11.57 -8.93 -11.65
CA GLY A 284 12.71 -9.72 -11.17
C GLY A 284 13.02 -9.51 -9.68
N ILE A 285 14.30 -9.60 -9.31
CA ILE A 285 14.75 -9.34 -7.93
C ILE A 285 15.03 -7.86 -7.75
N GLN A 286 14.25 -7.20 -6.89
CA GLN A 286 14.42 -5.82 -6.48
C GLN A 286 14.68 -5.77 -4.99
N THR A 287 15.84 -5.24 -4.58
CA THR A 287 16.23 -5.18 -3.17
C THR A 287 15.60 -3.97 -2.51
N TYR A 288 14.77 -4.21 -1.50
CA TYR A 288 14.16 -3.17 -0.70
C TYR A 288 13.72 -3.72 0.66
N ARG A 289 13.48 -2.81 1.61
CA ARG A 289 13.10 -3.17 2.97
C ARG A 289 11.87 -2.40 3.42
N SER A 290 10.85 -3.12 3.86
CA SER A 290 9.68 -2.57 4.56
C SER A 290 9.43 -3.31 5.87
N LEU A 291 8.42 -2.91 6.63
CA LEU A 291 8.04 -3.60 7.86
C LEU A 291 7.47 -5.01 7.57
N PRO A 292 6.40 -5.17 6.76
CA PRO A 292 5.78 -6.49 6.60
C PRO A 292 6.50 -7.41 5.61
N GLN A 293 7.27 -6.90 4.66
CA GLN A 293 7.94 -7.74 3.65
C GLN A 293 9.06 -7.02 2.89
N GLY A 294 9.81 -7.76 2.09
CA GLY A 294 10.76 -7.19 1.13
C GLY A 294 11.73 -8.23 0.58
N SER A 295 12.84 -7.76 0.05
CA SER A 295 13.90 -8.60 -0.52
C SER A 295 15.27 -8.08 -0.10
N THR A 296 16.11 -8.94 0.46
CA THR A 296 17.49 -8.64 0.84
C THR A 296 18.46 -9.66 0.27
N ASP A 297 19.76 -9.41 0.43
CA ASP A 297 20.82 -10.38 0.18
C ASP A 297 20.84 -10.96 -1.26
N GLY A 298 20.45 -10.16 -2.26
CA GLY A 298 20.49 -10.57 -3.67
C GLY A 298 19.43 -11.58 -4.09
N GLY A 299 18.25 -11.60 -3.44
CA GLY A 299 17.13 -12.48 -3.82
C GLY A 299 16.49 -13.25 -2.68
N GLY A 300 16.87 -12.99 -1.43
CA GLY A 300 16.19 -13.52 -0.27
C GLY A 300 14.94 -12.72 0.06
N PHE A 301 13.80 -13.20 -0.41
CA PHE A 301 12.50 -12.63 -0.08
C PHE A 301 12.12 -12.92 1.36
N TYR A 302 11.59 -11.92 2.06
CA TYR A 302 11.08 -12.09 3.43
C TYR A 302 9.68 -11.53 3.60
N SER A 303 8.92 -12.14 4.49
CA SER A 303 7.64 -11.63 4.98
C SER A 303 7.52 -11.86 6.49
N HIS A 304 7.04 -10.83 7.16
CA HIS A 304 6.78 -10.74 8.60
C HIS A 304 5.28 -10.65 8.91
N TRP A 305 4.43 -10.78 7.88
CA TRP A 305 2.97 -10.85 8.07
C TRP A 305 2.64 -11.94 9.09
N PHE A 306 1.83 -11.59 10.08
CA PHE A 306 1.37 -12.53 11.09
C PHE A 306 0.23 -13.37 10.51
N MET A 307 0.43 -14.67 10.28
CA MET A 307 -0.56 -15.52 9.60
C MET A 307 -1.08 -16.62 10.54
N PRO A 308 -2.14 -16.35 11.34
CA PRO A 308 -2.68 -17.33 12.28
C PRO A 308 -3.59 -18.36 11.58
N PHE A 309 -3.65 -19.57 12.13
CA PHE A 309 -4.55 -20.65 11.71
C PHE A 309 -4.90 -21.54 12.89
N SER A 310 -6.08 -22.16 12.85
CA SER A 310 -6.66 -22.87 14.00
C SER A 310 -6.50 -24.39 13.95
N ASP A 311 -6.39 -24.96 12.74
CA ASP A 311 -6.22 -26.39 12.51
C ASP A 311 -5.00 -26.69 11.63
N ARG A 312 -4.87 -26.04 10.47
CA ARG A 312 -3.71 -26.26 9.60
C ARG A 312 -3.40 -25.09 8.66
N ALA A 313 -2.17 -25.05 8.17
CA ALA A 313 -1.74 -24.21 7.07
C ALA A 313 -1.04 -25.07 6.02
N VAL A 314 -1.48 -25.00 4.77
CA VAL A 314 -0.89 -25.76 3.65
C VAL A 314 -0.21 -24.79 2.69
N LEU A 315 1.12 -24.82 2.66
CA LEU A 315 1.95 -23.99 1.79
C LEU A 315 2.30 -24.78 0.53
N LYS A 316 2.12 -24.17 -0.64
CA LYS A 316 2.46 -24.77 -1.94
C LYS A 316 3.19 -23.77 -2.82
N VAL A 317 4.00 -24.30 -3.73
CA VAL A 317 4.51 -23.53 -4.87
C VAL A 317 4.17 -24.29 -6.13
N ASN A 318 3.61 -23.60 -7.10
CA ASN A 318 3.41 -24.12 -8.45
C ASN A 318 4.48 -23.55 -9.38
N ASN A 319 5.07 -24.41 -10.20
CA ASN A 319 5.99 -24.00 -11.26
C ASN A 319 5.26 -24.15 -12.60
N ASP A 320 4.74 -23.04 -13.13
CA ASP A 320 4.12 -23.00 -14.45
C ASP A 320 5.17 -22.89 -15.58
N GLY A 321 6.45 -22.80 -15.23
CA GLY A 321 7.56 -22.67 -16.14
C GLY A 321 8.00 -23.98 -16.79
N SER A 322 8.94 -23.85 -17.72
CA SER A 322 9.48 -24.97 -18.50
C SER A 322 10.74 -25.62 -17.89
N LYS A 323 11.31 -25.01 -16.84
CA LYS A 323 12.54 -25.46 -16.18
C LYS A 323 12.29 -25.79 -14.72
N GLU A 324 13.03 -26.76 -14.20
CA GLU A 324 13.03 -27.07 -12.76
C GLU A 324 13.53 -25.87 -11.96
N GLN A 325 12.93 -25.62 -10.80
CA GLN A 325 13.31 -24.54 -9.89
C GLN A 325 13.60 -25.08 -8.50
N LYS A 326 14.61 -24.51 -7.85
CA LYS A 326 14.95 -24.81 -6.45
C LYS A 326 14.79 -23.59 -5.58
N LEU A 327 14.11 -23.78 -4.46
CA LEU A 327 13.82 -22.72 -3.49
C LEU A 327 14.28 -23.18 -2.10
N LEU A 328 15.06 -22.34 -1.43
CA LEU A 328 15.36 -22.49 0.00
C LEU A 328 14.28 -21.77 0.80
N PHE A 329 13.52 -22.53 1.58
CA PHE A 329 12.52 -22.01 2.51
C PHE A 329 13.10 -21.88 3.91
N THR A 330 12.72 -20.82 4.60
CA THR A 330 12.79 -20.73 6.06
C THR A 330 11.45 -20.28 6.60
N ILE A 331 10.81 -21.10 7.42
CA ILE A 331 9.50 -20.82 8.01
C ILE A 331 9.68 -20.65 9.51
N CYS A 332 9.24 -19.50 10.02
CA CYS A 332 9.14 -19.21 11.43
C CYS A 332 7.68 -19.31 11.85
N HIS A 333 7.39 -20.13 12.86
CA HIS A 333 6.03 -20.29 13.37
C HIS A 333 6.01 -20.60 14.87
N ARG A 334 4.90 -20.29 15.54
CA ARG A 334 4.71 -20.60 16.97
C ARG A 334 3.30 -21.10 17.28
N PRO A 335 3.13 -21.96 18.30
CA PRO A 335 1.80 -22.24 18.84
C PRO A 335 1.19 -20.97 19.42
N LEU A 336 -0.13 -20.83 19.32
CA LEU A 336 -0.85 -19.72 19.93
C LEU A 336 -1.52 -20.17 21.22
N GLU A 337 -1.42 -19.35 22.26
CA GLU A 337 -2.08 -19.61 23.55
C GLU A 337 -3.60 -19.50 23.44
N LYS A 338 -4.08 -18.51 22.68
CA LYS A 338 -5.49 -18.34 22.34
C LYS A 338 -5.80 -19.01 21.01
N SER A 339 -7.03 -19.49 20.86
CA SER A 339 -7.46 -20.10 19.61
C SER A 339 -7.53 -19.06 18.49
N ALA A 340 -6.92 -19.35 17.34
CA ALA A 340 -7.02 -18.56 16.13
C ALA A 340 -8.40 -18.67 15.44
N LYS A 341 -9.35 -19.43 16.00
CA LYS A 341 -10.70 -19.57 15.42
C LYS A 341 -11.42 -18.23 15.27
N GLU A 342 -11.18 -17.30 16.19
CA GLU A 342 -11.80 -15.96 16.19
C GLU A 342 -10.93 -14.91 15.49
N MET A 343 -9.67 -15.24 15.20
CA MET A 343 -8.78 -14.36 14.44
C MET A 343 -9.13 -14.40 12.95
N LEU A 344 -8.87 -13.30 12.27
CA LEU A 344 -8.86 -13.22 10.81
C LEU A 344 -7.69 -14.05 10.24
N ARG A 345 -7.75 -14.37 8.95
CA ARG A 345 -6.71 -15.03 8.18
C ARG A 345 -6.06 -14.02 7.24
N PHE A 346 -4.77 -14.16 7.02
CA PHE A 346 -4.03 -13.36 6.06
C PHE A 346 -4.35 -13.81 4.63
N HIS A 347 -4.60 -12.87 3.74
CA HIS A 347 -4.87 -13.10 2.33
C HIS A 347 -3.96 -12.21 1.48
N ALA A 348 -3.61 -12.72 0.30
CA ALA A 348 -2.95 -11.94 -0.73
C ALA A 348 -3.34 -12.44 -2.12
N LYS A 349 -3.77 -11.55 -3.01
CA LYS A 349 -4.16 -11.92 -4.38
C LYS A 349 -3.51 -11.02 -5.40
N TRP A 350 -2.78 -11.66 -6.32
CA TRP A 350 -2.31 -11.02 -7.54
C TRP A 350 -3.38 -11.06 -8.61
N HIS A 351 -3.64 -9.94 -9.26
CA HIS A 351 -4.50 -9.89 -10.44
C HIS A 351 -4.15 -8.71 -11.36
N ARG A 352 -4.73 -8.75 -12.55
CA ARG A 352 -4.74 -7.67 -13.53
C ARG A 352 -6.17 -7.52 -14.05
N ASP A 353 -6.67 -6.29 -14.07
CA ASP A 353 -7.93 -5.93 -14.73
C ASP A 353 -9.16 -6.76 -14.25
N ALA A 354 -9.11 -7.32 -13.03
CA ALA A 354 -10.25 -8.07 -12.47
C ALA A 354 -11.35 -7.10 -12.03
N PHE A 355 -12.61 -7.48 -12.25
CA PHE A 355 -13.82 -6.77 -11.81
C PHE A 355 -14.06 -5.38 -12.44
N LEU A 356 -13.46 -5.08 -13.59
CA LEU A 356 -13.65 -3.80 -14.31
C LEU A 356 -15.12 -3.53 -14.68
N GLU A 357 -15.93 -4.56 -14.86
CA GLU A 357 -17.31 -4.43 -15.28
C GLU A 357 -18.21 -3.72 -14.26
N LYS A 358 -17.87 -3.79 -12.98
CA LYS A 358 -18.68 -3.18 -11.92
C LYS A 358 -18.59 -1.64 -11.93
N PRO A 359 -17.40 -1.02 -11.79
CA PRO A 359 -17.29 0.44 -11.80
C PRO A 359 -17.81 1.03 -13.13
N ILE A 360 -17.58 0.36 -14.27
CA ILE A 360 -18.13 0.78 -15.56
C ILE A 360 -19.66 0.86 -15.54
N LYS A 361 -20.34 -0.17 -15.03
CA LYS A 361 -21.82 -0.18 -14.94
C LYS A 361 -22.36 0.88 -13.99
N GLU A 362 -21.55 1.33 -13.04
CA GLU A 362 -21.91 2.35 -12.06
C GLU A 362 -21.56 3.77 -12.54
N GLY A 363 -21.00 3.95 -13.74
CA GLY A 363 -20.60 5.25 -14.27
C GLY A 363 -19.31 5.79 -13.64
N ARG A 364 -18.41 4.88 -13.23
CA ARG A 364 -17.09 5.17 -12.66
C ARG A 364 -16.01 4.52 -13.53
N GLU A 365 -16.03 4.69 -14.85
CA GLU A 365 -15.20 3.89 -15.77
C GLU A 365 -13.68 3.95 -15.49
N ILE A 366 -13.21 5.03 -14.87
CA ILE A 366 -11.80 5.23 -14.52
C ILE A 366 -11.37 4.51 -13.24
N ASP A 367 -12.29 4.02 -12.41
CA ASP A 367 -11.95 3.35 -11.16
C ASP A 367 -11.43 1.93 -11.43
N TRP A 368 -10.11 1.75 -11.36
CA TRP A 368 -9.44 0.46 -11.54
C TRP A 368 -9.45 -0.34 -10.23
N PRO A 369 -10.06 -1.54 -10.17
CA PRO A 369 -10.20 -2.28 -8.91
C PRO A 369 -8.85 -2.75 -8.35
N LEU A 370 -8.53 -2.36 -7.12
CA LEU A 370 -7.43 -2.92 -6.34
C LEU A 370 -7.87 -4.19 -5.60
N LEU A 371 -9.01 -4.12 -4.88
CA LEU A 371 -9.54 -5.20 -4.05
C LEU A 371 -11.08 -5.13 -3.97
N MET A 372 -11.76 -6.25 -4.20
CA MET A 372 -13.22 -6.39 -4.14
C MET A 372 -13.61 -7.54 -3.21
N LEU A 373 -14.32 -7.23 -2.12
CA LEU A 373 -14.75 -8.21 -1.12
C LEU A 373 -16.20 -7.94 -0.69
N ASP A 374 -17.01 -8.99 -0.64
CA ASP A 374 -18.42 -8.96 -0.23
C ASP A 374 -18.73 -9.90 0.96
N ASN A 375 -17.67 -10.44 1.60
CA ASN A 375 -17.75 -11.66 2.41
C ASN A 375 -17.42 -11.48 3.90
N GLY A 376 -17.97 -10.43 4.52
CA GLY A 376 -17.91 -10.25 5.97
C GLY A 376 -16.66 -9.50 6.46
N PRO A 377 -16.36 -9.55 7.77
CA PRO A 377 -15.44 -8.62 8.39
C PRO A 377 -13.97 -8.91 8.06
N GLY A 378 -13.19 -7.83 8.00
CA GLY A 378 -11.77 -7.89 7.71
C GLY A 378 -11.07 -6.53 7.86
N ARG A 379 -9.81 -6.49 7.43
CA ARG A 379 -8.95 -5.32 7.42
C ARG A 379 -8.13 -5.29 6.14
N PHE A 380 -8.23 -4.22 5.37
CA PHE A 380 -7.34 -4.00 4.24
C PHE A 380 -6.00 -3.46 4.73
N CYS A 381 -4.91 -4.07 4.26
CA CYS A 381 -3.55 -3.84 4.77
C CYS A 381 -2.59 -3.34 3.68
N GLY A 382 -3.13 -2.94 2.53
CA GLY A 382 -2.38 -2.26 1.48
C GLY A 382 -2.14 -3.11 0.24
N VAL A 383 -1.24 -2.63 -0.61
CA VAL A 383 -0.95 -3.18 -1.93
C VAL A 383 0.53 -3.15 -2.26
N GLN A 384 0.91 -4.00 -3.19
CA GLN A 384 1.98 -3.72 -4.12
C GLN A 384 1.37 -3.51 -5.51
N MET A 385 1.82 -2.49 -6.22
CA MET A 385 1.43 -2.22 -7.61
C MET A 385 2.65 -2.29 -8.51
N HIS A 386 2.45 -2.90 -9.67
CA HIS A 386 3.39 -2.88 -10.78
C HIS A 386 2.73 -2.15 -11.95
N ILE A 387 3.44 -1.17 -12.47
CA ILE A 387 3.07 -0.42 -13.66
C ILE A 387 4.09 -0.73 -14.73
N TRP A 388 3.61 -1.02 -15.92
CA TRP A 388 4.42 -1.10 -17.11
C TRP A 388 3.98 -0.05 -18.10
N ASN A 389 4.83 0.94 -18.25
CA ASN A 389 4.71 1.98 -19.25
C ASN A 389 5.54 1.61 -20.47
N HIS A 390 5.02 1.94 -21.64
CA HIS A 390 5.79 1.95 -22.86
C HIS A 390 5.40 3.17 -23.69
N TRP A 391 6.39 3.85 -24.25
CA TRP A 391 6.18 4.80 -25.32
C TRP A 391 7.33 4.75 -26.32
N LYS A 392 7.04 5.20 -27.54
CA LYS A 392 8.06 5.38 -28.57
C LYS A 392 8.78 6.70 -28.38
N ASP A 393 10.07 6.72 -28.66
CA ASP A 393 10.82 7.97 -28.68
C ASP A 393 10.18 8.95 -29.69
N PRO A 394 9.91 10.19 -29.27
CA PRO A 394 9.34 11.19 -30.15
C PRO A 394 10.37 11.57 -31.21
N LYS A 395 9.87 11.97 -32.38
CA LYS A 395 10.72 12.36 -33.54
C LYS A 395 11.64 13.54 -33.24
N VAL A 396 11.25 14.37 -32.28
CA VAL A 396 12.05 15.50 -31.80
C VAL A 396 12.73 15.05 -30.52
N PRO A 397 14.07 14.94 -30.49
CA PRO A 397 14.80 14.60 -29.28
C PRO A 397 14.51 15.59 -28.16
N ALA A 398 14.61 15.12 -26.92
CA ALA A 398 14.59 16.01 -25.77
C ALA A 398 15.76 17.00 -25.84
N ASN A 399 15.49 18.28 -25.56
CA ASN A 399 16.55 19.30 -25.45
C ASN A 399 17.26 19.25 -24.09
N ASP A 400 16.66 18.55 -23.12
CA ASP A 400 17.21 18.23 -21.80
C ASP A 400 17.14 16.72 -21.59
N TRP A 401 17.35 16.23 -20.36
CA TRP A 401 17.21 14.81 -20.04
C TRP A 401 15.76 14.29 -20.19
N TRP A 402 14.78 15.16 -20.45
CA TRP A 402 13.35 14.84 -20.52
C TRP A 402 12.57 15.52 -21.65
N TYR A 403 11.45 14.91 -22.02
CA TYR A 403 10.56 15.32 -23.11
C TYR A 403 9.52 16.39 -22.73
N GLY A 404 9.82 17.26 -21.77
CA GLY A 404 8.99 18.42 -21.36
C GLY A 404 8.34 18.27 -19.96
N VAL A 405 8.05 19.38 -19.28
CA VAL A 405 7.51 19.40 -17.90
C VAL A 405 6.09 19.95 -17.89
N GLY A 406 5.25 19.44 -16.98
CA GLY A 406 3.87 19.92 -16.82
C GLY A 406 3.06 19.84 -18.12
N GLY A 407 2.44 20.95 -18.50
CA GLY A 407 1.64 21.05 -19.74
C GLY A 407 2.46 21.10 -21.05
N GLU A 408 3.79 21.20 -20.97
CA GLU A 408 4.69 21.27 -22.14
C GLU A 408 5.29 19.89 -22.49
N LYS A 409 4.74 18.80 -21.93
CA LYS A 409 5.15 17.42 -22.22
C LYS A 409 4.85 17.07 -23.68
N SER A 410 5.85 16.55 -24.39
CA SER A 410 5.72 15.98 -25.74
C SER A 410 5.42 14.48 -25.75
N ILE A 411 5.48 13.84 -24.58
CA ILE A 411 5.07 12.46 -24.34
C ILE A 411 4.11 12.46 -23.16
N ASP A 412 3.03 11.71 -23.30
CA ASP A 412 2.12 11.45 -22.20
C ASP A 412 2.52 10.13 -21.52
N TRP A 413 3.01 10.24 -20.28
CA TRP A 413 3.82 9.19 -19.64
C TRP A 413 3.40 8.89 -18.20
N TRP A 414 2.77 9.85 -17.53
CA TRP A 414 2.59 9.78 -16.08
C TRP A 414 1.35 8.97 -15.76
N TRP A 415 1.56 7.84 -15.09
CA TRP A 415 0.49 6.91 -14.72
C TRP A 415 -0.22 7.33 -13.44
N GLY A 416 0.44 8.11 -12.58
CA GLY A 416 0.07 8.22 -11.19
C GLY A 416 -0.84 9.39 -10.81
N GLU A 417 -1.46 10.11 -11.75
CA GLU A 417 -2.45 11.15 -11.37
C GLU A 417 -3.67 10.57 -10.64
N GLY A 418 -3.95 9.27 -10.79
CA GLY A 418 -5.23 8.70 -10.35
C GLY A 418 -5.39 8.55 -8.83
N ASP A 419 -6.53 8.95 -8.31
CA ASP A 419 -6.89 8.89 -6.90
C ASP A 419 -7.26 7.49 -6.41
N GLU A 420 -6.79 7.12 -5.22
CA GLU A 420 -7.33 5.95 -4.53
C GLU A 420 -8.74 6.24 -3.97
N LYS A 421 -9.64 5.26 -4.08
CA LYS A 421 -11.00 5.36 -3.55
C LYS A 421 -11.40 4.08 -2.84
N PHE A 422 -11.68 4.17 -1.54
CA PHE A 422 -12.09 3.01 -0.75
C PHE A 422 -13.53 3.15 -0.26
N PHE A 423 -14.37 2.19 -0.65
CA PHE A 423 -15.75 2.05 -0.23
C PHE A 423 -15.85 0.95 0.80
N VAL A 424 -16.29 1.31 2.01
CA VAL A 424 -16.45 0.41 3.15
C VAL A 424 -17.92 0.11 3.40
N ASP A 425 -18.25 -1.16 3.55
CA ASP A 425 -19.57 -1.66 3.96
C ASP A 425 -20.75 -1.17 3.09
N GLY A 426 -20.51 -0.99 1.79
CA GLY A 426 -21.53 -0.64 0.80
C GLY A 426 -21.90 0.84 0.78
N GLU A 427 -21.03 1.71 1.27
CA GLU A 427 -21.19 3.15 1.09
C GLU A 427 -21.20 3.56 -0.39
N LYS A 428 -21.85 4.67 -0.69
CA LYS A 428 -21.99 5.20 -2.06
C LYS A 428 -21.00 6.33 -2.36
N PHE A 429 -20.38 6.89 -1.33
CA PHE A 429 -19.30 7.84 -1.46
C PHE A 429 -18.16 7.33 -0.58
N PRO A 430 -16.92 7.25 -1.09
CA PRO A 430 -15.85 6.54 -0.42
C PRO A 430 -15.39 7.30 0.82
N SER A 431 -15.13 6.56 1.90
CA SER A 431 -14.58 7.08 3.16
C SER A 431 -13.08 7.43 3.06
N THR A 432 -12.42 6.95 2.01
CA THR A 432 -11.09 7.36 1.57
C THR A 432 -11.18 7.81 0.12
N PHE A 433 -10.78 9.04 -0.15
CA PHE A 433 -10.66 9.61 -1.49
C PHE A 433 -9.29 10.31 -1.57
N GLY A 434 -8.46 9.91 -2.53
CA GLY A 434 -7.07 10.29 -2.75
C GLY A 434 -6.83 11.68 -3.32
N THR A 435 -5.62 11.90 -3.84
CA THR A 435 -5.24 13.07 -4.66
C THR A 435 -4.21 12.74 -5.76
N GLY A 436 -3.93 11.44 -5.96
CA GLY A 436 -2.87 10.93 -6.79
C GLY A 436 -2.35 9.57 -6.30
N SER A 437 -1.91 8.73 -7.22
CA SER A 437 -1.37 7.40 -6.92
C SER A 437 -0.01 7.50 -6.23
N GLU A 438 0.82 8.50 -6.56
CA GLU A 438 2.04 8.76 -5.81
C GLU A 438 1.75 9.26 -4.40
N ASP A 439 0.73 10.09 -4.28
CA ASP A 439 0.28 10.69 -3.04
C ASP A 439 -0.26 9.61 -2.08
N TYR A 440 -1.00 8.64 -2.62
CA TYR A 440 -1.44 7.44 -1.92
C TYR A 440 -0.26 6.67 -1.32
N VAL A 441 0.75 6.36 -2.14
CA VAL A 441 1.97 5.67 -1.71
C VAL A 441 2.68 6.51 -0.64
N GLY A 442 2.69 7.84 -0.82
CA GLY A 442 3.23 8.81 0.12
C GLY A 442 4.46 9.56 -0.40
N TYR A 443 4.73 9.51 -1.70
CA TYR A 443 5.68 10.41 -2.36
C TYR A 443 4.93 11.52 -3.09
N ALA A 444 5.62 12.39 -3.85
CA ALA A 444 4.96 13.54 -4.50
C ALA A 444 5.62 13.94 -5.83
N TRP A 445 4.86 14.70 -6.62
CA TRP A 445 5.32 15.36 -7.86
C TRP A 445 5.83 14.38 -8.92
N ALA A 446 5.13 13.26 -9.09
CA ALA A 446 5.55 12.16 -9.95
C ALA A 446 6.97 11.61 -9.69
N ALA A 447 7.62 12.04 -8.60
CA ALA A 447 9.05 11.96 -8.40
C ALA A 447 9.89 12.52 -9.57
N GLU A 448 9.56 13.76 -9.99
CA GLU A 448 10.18 14.50 -11.09
C GLU A 448 11.70 14.29 -11.19
N PRO A 449 12.23 14.10 -12.40
CA PRO A 449 13.39 13.21 -12.48
C PRO A 449 14.76 13.90 -12.31
N PRO A 450 15.83 13.09 -12.14
CA PRO A 450 15.89 11.63 -12.28
C PRO A 450 15.06 10.88 -11.22
N PHE A 451 14.23 9.89 -11.62
CA PHE A 451 13.29 9.21 -10.73
C PHE A 451 14.05 8.43 -9.65
N PRO A 452 14.00 8.86 -8.37
CA PRO A 452 14.70 8.18 -7.31
C PRO A 452 13.91 6.96 -6.82
N MET A 453 14.61 5.88 -6.48
CA MET A 453 14.04 4.81 -5.67
C MET A 453 14.06 5.19 -4.19
N PHE A 454 13.16 4.62 -3.38
CA PHE A 454 13.13 4.83 -1.93
C PHE A 454 12.54 3.64 -1.19
N GLU A 455 12.81 3.56 0.12
CA GLU A 455 12.21 2.57 1.00
C GLU A 455 11.87 3.16 2.38
N SER A 456 10.71 2.82 2.92
CA SER A 456 10.31 3.11 4.31
C SER A 456 9.62 1.89 4.93
N ALA A 457 9.16 1.99 6.17
CA ALA A 457 8.42 0.90 6.81
C ALA A 457 7.09 0.57 6.12
N TYR A 458 6.42 1.60 5.56
CA TYR A 458 5.06 1.47 5.01
C TYR A 458 4.97 1.77 3.52
N ALA A 459 5.98 2.39 2.92
CA ALA A 459 5.95 2.83 1.54
C ALA A 459 7.32 2.67 0.85
N CYS A 460 7.34 2.06 -0.32
CA CYS A 460 8.57 1.81 -1.08
C CYS A 460 8.34 2.02 -2.58
N GLN A 461 9.40 2.39 -3.29
CA GLN A 461 9.51 2.30 -4.75
C GLN A 461 10.72 1.41 -5.07
N PRO A 462 10.56 0.07 -5.05
CA PRO A 462 11.68 -0.85 -5.21
C PRO A 462 12.36 -0.76 -6.58
N PHE A 463 11.63 -0.30 -7.60
CA PHE A 463 12.17 -0.15 -8.95
C PHE A 463 11.38 0.90 -9.74
N ILE A 464 12.10 1.69 -10.54
CA ILE A 464 11.56 2.54 -11.60
C ILE A 464 12.64 2.71 -12.66
N GLU A 465 12.27 2.70 -13.93
CA GLU A 465 13.20 3.11 -14.99
C GLU A 465 13.58 4.58 -14.85
N LEU A 466 14.80 4.96 -15.23
CA LEU A 466 15.30 6.34 -15.07
C LEU A 466 14.46 7.38 -15.81
N ASP A 467 13.78 6.97 -16.87
CA ASP A 467 12.87 7.77 -17.69
C ASP A 467 11.40 7.32 -17.51
N ALA A 468 11.12 6.38 -16.60
CA ALA A 468 9.83 5.72 -16.41
C ALA A 468 9.27 4.98 -17.66
N ASN A 469 10.06 4.76 -18.72
CA ASN A 469 9.69 4.00 -19.91
C ASN A 469 9.94 2.50 -19.69
N GLY A 470 9.09 1.89 -18.89
CA GLY A 470 9.17 0.46 -18.61
C GLY A 470 8.52 0.18 -17.28
N HIS A 471 9.23 -0.49 -16.39
CA HIS A 471 8.67 -0.95 -15.14
C HIS A 471 8.74 0.12 -14.04
N THR A 472 7.65 0.27 -13.29
CA THR A 472 7.59 0.98 -12.01
C THR A 472 6.94 0.07 -10.98
N SER A 473 7.59 -0.16 -9.86
CA SER A 473 7.04 -0.93 -8.74
C SER A 473 6.94 -0.06 -7.52
N VAL A 474 5.77 -0.08 -6.88
CA VAL A 474 5.50 0.66 -5.65
C VAL A 474 4.76 -0.21 -4.65
N CYS A 475 5.06 -0.04 -3.37
CA CYS A 475 4.38 -0.71 -2.26
C CYS A 475 3.81 0.33 -1.31
N ARG A 476 2.57 0.11 -0.84
CA ARG A 476 1.94 0.85 0.24
C ARG A 476 1.31 -0.14 1.22
N PHE A 477 1.77 -0.16 2.45
CA PHE A 477 1.29 -1.04 3.51
C PHE A 477 0.53 -0.25 4.56
N HIS A 478 -0.72 -0.65 4.80
CA HIS A 478 -1.56 -0.08 5.85
C HIS A 478 -1.47 -0.94 7.12
N VAL A 479 -0.71 -0.45 8.10
CA VAL A 479 -0.51 -1.14 9.39
C VAL A 479 -1.33 -0.44 10.45
N CYS A 480 -0.85 0.68 10.99
CA CYS A 480 -1.63 1.49 11.93
C CYS A 480 -2.87 2.13 11.28
N ASP A 481 -2.78 2.47 9.99
CA ASP A 481 -3.84 3.06 9.16
C ASP A 481 -4.54 2.02 8.27
N ASN A 482 -4.63 0.76 8.73
CA ASN A 482 -5.46 -0.28 8.10
C ASN A 482 -6.92 0.15 7.99
N VAL A 483 -7.62 -0.37 6.97
CA VAL A 483 -9.01 -0.01 6.71
C VAL A 483 -9.92 -1.17 7.14
N PRO A 484 -10.56 -1.09 8.32
CA PRO A 484 -11.48 -2.12 8.79
C PRO A 484 -12.80 -2.09 8.03
N PHE A 485 -13.38 -3.25 7.78
CA PHE A 485 -14.71 -3.43 7.20
C PHE A 485 -15.46 -4.54 7.92
N HIS A 486 -16.80 -4.44 8.00
CA HIS A 486 -17.66 -5.41 8.69
C HIS A 486 -18.41 -6.34 7.75
N LYS A 487 -18.64 -5.91 6.51
CA LYS A 487 -19.48 -6.57 5.51
C LYS A 487 -18.80 -6.69 4.17
N SER A 488 -18.30 -5.58 3.64
CA SER A 488 -17.74 -5.50 2.28
C SER A 488 -16.70 -4.41 2.18
N PHE A 489 -15.81 -4.54 1.20
CA PHE A 489 -14.74 -3.59 0.93
C PHE A 489 -14.45 -3.53 -0.56
N GLU A 490 -14.37 -2.33 -1.10
CA GLU A 490 -14.07 -2.07 -2.50
C GLU A 490 -13.00 -0.99 -2.55
N ALA A 491 -11.79 -1.37 -2.92
CA ALA A 491 -10.70 -0.44 -3.14
C ALA A 491 -10.46 -0.28 -4.63
N TYR A 492 -10.33 0.97 -5.06
CA TYR A 492 -10.01 1.37 -6.41
C TYR A 492 -8.83 2.33 -6.42
N ILE A 493 -8.19 2.44 -7.57
CA ILE A 493 -7.31 3.54 -7.93
C ILE A 493 -7.72 4.04 -9.31
N GLU A 494 -7.80 5.34 -9.51
CA GLU A 494 -8.16 5.82 -10.84
C GLU A 494 -7.09 5.49 -11.86
N LYS A 495 -7.57 5.26 -13.07
CA LYS A 495 -6.77 5.05 -14.25
C LYS A 495 -7.43 5.80 -15.39
N TYR A 496 -7.01 7.05 -15.59
CA TYR A 496 -7.59 7.98 -16.57
C TYR A 496 -7.55 7.51 -18.02
N LYS A 497 -6.75 6.48 -18.32
CA LYS A 497 -6.58 5.96 -19.66
C LYS A 497 -6.68 4.44 -19.69
N PRO A 498 -7.20 3.87 -20.79
CA PRO A 498 -7.16 2.43 -20.99
C PRO A 498 -5.71 1.91 -21.13
N ASN A 499 -5.56 0.60 -21.28
CA ASN A 499 -4.25 -0.05 -21.45
C ASN A 499 -3.44 0.48 -22.66
N ASP A 500 -4.12 0.94 -23.71
CA ASP A 500 -3.53 1.53 -24.92
C ASP A 500 -3.76 3.04 -24.93
N TRP A 501 -2.67 3.81 -24.94
CA TRP A 501 -2.70 5.27 -24.91
C TRP A 501 -2.63 5.89 -26.31
N GLY A 502 -2.64 5.06 -27.36
CA GLY A 502 -2.48 5.46 -28.75
C GLY A 502 -1.02 5.65 -29.15
N HIS A 503 -0.78 5.72 -30.47
CA HIS A 503 0.55 5.96 -31.06
C HIS A 503 1.67 4.98 -30.65
N GLY A 504 1.30 3.79 -30.16
CA GLY A 504 2.23 2.79 -29.65
C GLY A 504 2.54 2.93 -28.15
N ASN A 505 1.89 3.87 -27.46
CA ASN A 505 2.05 4.05 -26.03
C ASN A 505 1.10 3.12 -25.26
N LYS A 506 1.57 2.52 -24.17
CA LYS A 506 0.81 1.60 -23.33
C LYS A 506 1.08 1.86 -21.85
N CYS A 507 0.08 1.61 -21.01
CA CYS A 507 0.21 1.65 -19.54
C CYS A 507 -0.62 0.52 -18.93
N LEU A 508 0.07 -0.49 -18.39
CA LEU A 508 -0.53 -1.71 -17.86
C LEU A 508 -0.31 -1.75 -16.36
N TYR A 509 -1.36 -2.09 -15.60
CA TYR A 509 -1.30 -2.25 -14.14
C TYR A 509 -1.41 -3.72 -13.78
N ASP A 510 -0.70 -4.13 -12.75
CA ASP A 510 -1.05 -5.31 -11.97
C ASP A 510 -0.80 -5.04 -10.47
N VAL A 511 -1.48 -5.79 -9.62
CA VAL A 511 -1.52 -5.53 -8.18
C VAL A 511 -1.49 -6.81 -7.38
N VAL A 512 -0.80 -6.80 -6.24
CA VAL A 512 -1.06 -7.71 -5.13
C VAL A 512 -1.73 -6.93 -4.01
N ALA A 513 -2.99 -7.26 -3.71
CA ALA A 513 -3.67 -6.74 -2.53
C ALA A 513 -3.38 -7.62 -1.31
N TYR A 514 -3.14 -7.01 -0.15
CA TYR A 514 -2.90 -7.70 1.14
C TYR A 514 -4.00 -7.33 2.13
N TRP A 515 -4.63 -8.32 2.76
CA TRP A 515 -5.69 -8.07 3.74
C TRP A 515 -5.83 -9.21 4.74
N TYR A 516 -6.62 -8.97 5.78
CA TYR A 516 -7.09 -9.98 6.70
C TYR A 516 -8.61 -10.14 6.59
N GLN A 517 -9.10 -11.37 6.57
CA GLN A 517 -10.54 -11.67 6.49
C GLN A 517 -10.89 -12.89 7.34
N ARG A 518 -12.14 -12.98 7.80
CA ARG A 518 -12.60 -14.13 8.60
C ARG A 518 -12.39 -15.46 7.84
N ALA A 519 -11.95 -16.49 8.56
CA ALA A 519 -11.80 -17.84 8.03
C ALA A 519 -13.10 -18.35 7.38
N GLY A 520 -12.98 -19.16 6.32
CA GLY A 520 -14.12 -19.59 5.51
C GLY A 520 -14.68 -18.49 4.59
N GLY A 521 -14.09 -17.29 4.59
CA GLY A 521 -14.36 -16.26 3.60
C GLY A 521 -13.98 -16.77 2.20
N TYR A 522 -14.89 -16.61 1.26
CA TYR A 522 -14.58 -16.75 -0.16
C TYR A 522 -14.07 -15.39 -0.66
N ASP A 523 -13.21 -15.40 -1.66
CA ASP A 523 -12.94 -14.24 -2.48
C ASP A 523 -13.11 -14.68 -3.94
N ALA A 524 -13.65 -13.79 -4.78
CA ALA A 524 -13.98 -14.12 -6.17
C ALA A 524 -12.75 -14.09 -7.10
N TYR A 525 -11.53 -13.91 -6.56
CA TYR A 525 -10.32 -13.85 -7.37
C TYR A 525 -9.94 -15.23 -7.89
N GLU A 526 -10.01 -15.37 -9.20
CA GLU A 526 -9.57 -16.57 -9.90
C GLU A 526 -8.06 -16.57 -10.12
N ARG A 527 -7.53 -17.75 -10.42
CA ARG A 527 -6.12 -17.90 -10.79
C ARG A 527 -5.90 -17.27 -12.16
N VAL A 528 -5.00 -16.32 -12.27
CA VAL A 528 -4.64 -15.76 -13.56
C VAL A 528 -3.76 -16.74 -14.35
N PRO A 529 -4.11 -17.08 -15.61
CA PRO A 529 -3.29 -17.94 -16.46
C PRO A 529 -1.91 -17.37 -16.72
N ILE A 530 -0.89 -18.23 -16.86
CA ILE A 530 0.50 -17.83 -17.10
C ILE A 530 0.66 -16.81 -18.25
N LYS A 531 -0.07 -17.00 -19.35
CA LYS A 531 -0.06 -16.12 -20.55
C LYS A 531 -0.48 -14.67 -20.26
N GLU A 532 -1.26 -14.44 -19.21
CA GLU A 532 -1.77 -13.14 -18.79
C GLU A 532 -0.92 -12.52 -17.66
N ARG A 533 0.06 -13.26 -17.14
CA ARG A 533 1.01 -12.76 -16.12
C ARG A 533 2.14 -11.95 -16.72
N TYR A 534 2.53 -12.26 -17.95
CA TYR A 534 3.56 -11.49 -18.63
C TYR A 534 3.00 -10.19 -19.19
N LEU A 535 3.90 -9.23 -19.39
CA LEU A 535 3.65 -8.03 -20.18
C LEU A 535 4.37 -8.29 -21.51
N GLU A 536 3.70 -8.07 -22.64
CA GLU A 536 4.24 -8.44 -23.96
C GLU A 536 5.67 -7.93 -24.15
N GLN A 537 6.56 -8.84 -24.56
CA GLN A 537 7.96 -8.56 -24.85
C GLN A 537 8.07 -7.45 -25.90
N LYS A 538 9.07 -6.57 -25.77
CA LYS A 538 9.56 -5.79 -26.92
C LYS A 538 9.80 -6.80 -28.04
N SER A 539 8.98 -6.79 -29.09
CA SER A 539 9.29 -7.58 -30.27
C SER A 539 10.64 -7.11 -30.77
N HIS A 540 11.64 -7.99 -30.79
CA HIS A 540 12.92 -7.82 -31.47
C HIS A 540 12.74 -7.74 -33.02
N ALA A 541 11.72 -7.03 -33.49
CA ALA A 541 11.36 -6.90 -34.90
C ALA A 541 11.88 -5.59 -35.53
N ASP A 542 12.54 -4.70 -34.77
CA ASP A 542 13.13 -3.46 -35.29
C ASP A 542 14.65 -3.55 -35.57
N GLU A 543 15.29 -4.72 -35.41
CA GLU A 543 16.64 -4.99 -35.92
C GLU A 543 16.57 -5.91 -37.14
N GLY A 544 16.18 -5.38 -38.29
CA GLY A 544 16.08 -6.23 -39.48
C GLY A 544 15.69 -5.59 -40.79
N VAL A 545 16.28 -4.45 -41.19
CA VAL A 545 16.44 -4.14 -42.63
C VAL A 545 17.70 -3.28 -42.83
N GLU A 546 18.82 -3.91 -43.16
CA GLU A 546 19.77 -3.40 -44.17
C GLU A 546 20.71 -4.55 -44.58
N ASN A 547 20.20 -5.43 -45.43
CA ASN A 547 21.00 -6.26 -46.31
C ASN A 547 20.32 -6.27 -47.68
N ALA A 548 20.65 -5.25 -48.47
CA ALA A 548 20.62 -5.25 -49.92
C ALA A 548 21.89 -4.47 -50.32
N GLY A 549 22.83 -4.95 -51.11
CA GLY A 549 22.98 -6.15 -51.93
C GLY A 549 24.28 -5.91 -52.70
N GLU A 550 25.04 -6.97 -52.95
CA GLU A 550 26.24 -6.93 -53.78
C GLU A 550 25.93 -6.48 -55.22
N GLU A 551 26.89 -5.75 -55.81
CA GLU A 551 27.48 -5.97 -57.14
C GLU A 551 27.78 -4.67 -57.94
N LEU A 552 29.07 -4.62 -58.34
CA LEU A 552 29.77 -3.77 -59.32
C LEU A 552 30.38 -2.44 -58.86
#